data_AF-A0A8B9SN20-F1
#
_entry.id   AF-A0A8B9SN20-F1
#
_cell.length_a   1.000
_cell.length_b   1.000
_cell.length_c   1.000
_cell.angle_alpha   90.00
_cell.angle_beta   90.00
_cell.angle_gamma   90.00
#
_symmetry.space_group_name_H-M   'P 1'
#
loop_
_entity.id
_entity.type
_entity.pdbx_description
1 polymer ?
#
loop_
_entity_poly.entity_id
_entity_poly.type
_entity_poly.pdbx_seq_one_letter_code
_entity_poly.pdbx_strand_id
1 'polypeptide(L)'
;MLGSLLFPPASWPLRRLGRDLQRCRWWLRGQKGAACPHWGLRTSRAASSRDTAPVFTRALTFGDKIAIVDQHGEHTYTDLFRQSLRLSQEICRVLGRSSRDLEEERISFLCPNDASYVVAQWASWMSGGIAVPLYKKHPVQELEYVIQDSQSALVIAAEEYVGKIAPSAEKLGVPLLPLPKAGGDGSAGHAAVEDVPLASCASWKDRGAMIIYTSGTTGRPKGVLSTHENVQAVTTGLVEKWEWKKEDVILHVLPLHHVHGVINKLLCPLWVGATCIMLPEFSAQMVWKKFLSTQAPRVNVFMAVPTIYAKLIEYYDKHFSQPQVQDFVRAFCQENIRLMVSGSAALPVPVLEKWKSITGHTLLERYGMTEIGMALSNPLHGVRVPGSVGTPLPGVEVCIATETLRSGGRSYTVHAQGDENGTQVTPGFEGQEGELLVRGPSVFREYWNRPRETKDAFTPDGWFKTALDAPGVSAEVLRAGKRLLNLSSPGTCSSAAALPALADGEECEAAPSCGTIPITWQSQGERSPHIEASAALHLFERAGRAVGGSVLGLLSTQRLPLVLMGGRRVHGEARMPLSYKSTWQFYYVNKWCLHIHLLLLLLVVMFMARYVNKQRFRSNRFISFLVSH
;
A
#
# COMPACT_ATOMS: atom_id res chain seq x y z
N MET A 1 12.89 14.44 56.19
CA MET A 1 12.99 15.55 57.15
C MET A 1 12.92 16.84 56.35
N LEU A 2 11.72 17.44 56.20
CA LEU A 2 11.21 18.62 56.96
C LEU A 2 12.07 19.87 56.69
N GLY A 3 11.67 20.80 55.80
CA GLY A 3 10.79 21.97 56.05
C GLY A 3 11.68 23.24 56.11
N SER A 4 11.38 24.46 55.64
CA SER A 4 10.12 25.16 55.35
C SER A 4 10.39 26.48 54.59
N LEU A 5 9.48 26.86 53.68
CA LEU A 5 8.85 28.19 53.42
C LEU A 5 9.66 29.52 53.47
N LEU A 6 9.46 30.38 52.46
CA LEU A 6 8.73 31.68 52.56
C LEU A 6 8.68 32.45 51.20
N PHE A 7 7.49 32.98 50.87
CA PHE A 7 7.15 33.88 49.75
C PHE A 7 7.22 35.37 50.18
N PRO A 8 7.31 36.34 49.25
CA PRO A 8 6.89 37.72 49.51
C PRO A 8 5.65 38.16 48.67
N PRO A 9 4.85 39.14 49.16
CA PRO A 9 3.69 39.69 48.47
C PRO A 9 3.96 41.09 47.87
N ALA A 10 3.21 41.50 46.83
CA ALA A 10 3.03 42.92 46.51
C ALA A 10 1.71 43.19 45.78
N SER A 11 0.95 44.10 46.38
CA SER A 11 -0.37 44.65 46.08
C SER A 11 -0.40 45.63 44.90
N TRP A 12 -1.52 45.68 44.16
CA TRP A 12 -1.89 46.77 43.25
C TRP A 12 -3.23 47.41 43.67
N PRO A 13 -3.35 48.75 43.76
CA PRO A 13 -4.59 49.40 44.17
C PRO A 13 -5.48 49.84 42.99
N LEU A 14 -6.79 49.66 43.17
CA LEU A 14 -7.89 50.27 42.40
C LEU A 14 -8.08 51.73 42.80
N ARG A 15 -8.22 52.65 41.83
CA ARG A 15 -9.14 53.82 41.83
C ARG A 15 -8.96 54.67 40.56
N ARG A 16 -9.98 54.68 39.68
CA ARG A 16 -10.73 55.89 39.27
C ARG A 16 -11.89 55.51 38.34
N LEU A 17 -13.09 55.63 38.90
CA LEU A 17 -14.36 55.74 38.20
C LEU A 17 -14.48 57.17 37.62
N GLY A 18 -15.15 57.29 36.46
CA GLY A 18 -16.00 58.46 36.19
C GLY A 18 -16.10 58.91 34.73
N ARG A 19 -17.34 58.80 34.19
CA ARG A 19 -17.92 59.46 33.00
C ARG A 19 -17.60 58.79 31.65
N ASP A 20 -18.54 58.34 30.81
CA ASP A 20 -19.94 58.74 30.64
C ASP A 20 -20.89 57.58 30.30
N LEU A 21 -21.94 57.51 31.11
CA LEU A 21 -23.24 56.96 30.78
C LEU A 21 -23.94 57.96 29.84
N GLN A 22 -24.41 57.50 28.67
CA GLN A 22 -25.77 57.79 28.17
C GLN A 22 -26.04 57.08 26.84
N ARG A 23 -26.67 55.90 26.91
CA ARG A 23 -27.96 55.58 26.28
C ARG A 23 -28.29 54.10 26.48
N CYS A 24 -28.67 53.78 27.72
CA CYS A 24 -29.50 52.63 28.05
C CYS A 24 -30.76 53.17 28.74
N ARG A 25 -31.84 53.32 27.97
CA ARG A 25 -33.22 53.27 28.43
C ARG A 25 -34.02 52.60 27.32
N TRP A 26 -35.05 51.86 27.71
CA TRP A 26 -35.82 50.89 26.91
C TRP A 26 -35.06 49.55 26.78
N TRP A 27 -35.21 48.61 27.71
CA TRP A 27 -36.44 47.85 27.93
C TRP A 27 -36.32 47.01 29.21
N LEU A 28 -37.23 47.18 30.18
CA LEU A 28 -37.56 46.14 31.17
C LEU A 28 -39.04 46.29 31.58
N ARG A 29 -39.90 45.46 31.00
CA ARG A 29 -41.18 45.00 31.58
C ARG A 29 -41.50 43.59 31.04
N GLY A 30 -41.71 42.66 31.97
CA GLY A 30 -42.27 41.29 31.78
C GLY A 30 -41.25 40.25 31.29
N GLN A 31 -41.12 39.05 31.84
CA GLN A 31 -41.97 38.25 32.72
C GLN A 31 -41.10 37.33 33.61
N LYS A 32 -41.60 37.02 34.81
CA LYS A 32 -41.06 36.05 35.77
C LYS A 32 -41.67 34.66 35.53
N GLY A 33 -40.84 33.63 35.66
CA GLY A 33 -41.13 32.47 36.53
C GLY A 33 -41.28 31.10 35.88
N ALA A 34 -40.18 30.32 35.84
CA ALA A 34 -40.21 28.85 36.00
C ALA A 34 -38.81 28.34 36.42
N ALA A 35 -38.80 27.27 37.20
CA ALA A 35 -37.70 26.75 38.03
C ALA A 35 -36.50 26.11 37.27
N CYS A 36 -35.35 26.05 37.95
CA CYS A 36 -34.13 25.34 37.55
C CYS A 36 -34.36 23.85 37.29
N PRO A 37 -33.71 23.28 36.27
CA PRO A 37 -32.68 22.27 36.56
C PRO A 37 -31.46 22.28 35.62
N HIS A 38 -30.31 21.89 36.19
CA HIS A 38 -29.15 21.23 35.59
C HIS A 38 -28.81 21.49 34.11
N TRP A 39 -27.75 22.26 33.87
CA TRP A 39 -27.11 22.41 32.56
C TRP A 39 -26.26 21.17 32.23
N GLY A 40 -26.92 20.13 31.71
CA GLY A 40 -26.23 19.05 31.03
C GLY A 40 -25.59 19.58 29.74
N LEU A 41 -24.27 19.37 29.59
CA LEU A 41 -23.52 19.52 28.35
C LEU A 41 -24.14 18.61 27.28
N ARG A 42 -25.10 19.15 26.52
CA ARG A 42 -25.48 18.57 25.23
C ARG A 42 -24.40 18.96 24.24
N THR A 43 -23.55 17.99 23.92
CA THR A 43 -22.77 17.97 22.69
C THR A 43 -23.74 18.16 21.53
N SER A 44 -23.75 19.36 20.94
CA SER A 44 -24.40 19.58 19.67
C SER A 44 -23.67 18.71 18.64
N ARG A 45 -24.31 17.61 18.26
CA ARG A 45 -23.94 16.80 17.10
C ARG A 45 -23.80 17.77 15.93
N ALA A 46 -22.57 18.04 15.50
CA ALA A 46 -22.31 18.89 14.35
C ALA A 46 -23.11 18.30 13.18
N ALA A 47 -24.01 19.10 12.62
CA ALA A 47 -24.72 18.75 11.42
C ALA A 47 -23.69 18.43 10.33
N SER A 48 -23.83 17.28 9.69
CA SER A 48 -23.01 16.85 8.56
C SER A 48 -23.07 17.91 7.46
N SER A 49 -21.99 18.66 7.20
CA SER A 49 -21.88 19.38 5.93
C SER A 49 -21.74 18.31 4.84
N ARG A 50 -22.78 18.16 4.02
CA ARG A 50 -22.87 17.20 2.91
C ARG A 50 -21.97 17.54 1.71
N ASP A 51 -21.11 18.56 1.83
CA ASP A 51 -20.28 19.03 0.73
C ASP A 51 -18.92 18.34 0.75
N THR A 52 -18.55 17.77 -0.40
CA THR A 52 -17.21 17.21 -0.62
C THR A 52 -16.19 18.34 -0.63
N ALA A 53 -15.12 18.19 0.15
CA ALA A 53 -14.03 19.16 0.26
C ALA A 53 -12.67 18.46 0.34
N PRO A 54 -11.65 18.93 -0.42
CA PRO A 54 -10.29 18.42 -0.29
C PRO A 54 -9.72 18.61 1.13
N VAL A 55 -8.81 17.73 1.54
CA VAL A 55 -8.23 17.71 2.91
C VAL A 55 -7.61 19.06 3.31
N PHE A 56 -6.95 19.76 2.38
CA PHE A 56 -6.30 21.04 2.66
C PHE A 56 -7.27 22.13 3.17
N THR A 57 -8.56 22.04 2.84
CA THR A 57 -9.57 23.04 3.25
C THR A 57 -9.70 23.13 4.77
N ARG A 58 -9.29 22.08 5.48
CA ARG A 58 -9.30 21.99 6.94
C ARG A 58 -8.00 22.50 7.57
N ALA A 59 -6.92 22.65 6.80
CA ALA A 59 -5.59 22.94 7.33
C ALA A 59 -5.56 24.21 8.18
N LEU A 60 -6.17 25.30 7.71
CA LEU A 60 -6.21 26.57 8.44
C LEU A 60 -6.96 26.48 9.77
N THR A 61 -7.88 25.51 9.94
CA THR A 61 -8.57 25.30 11.23
C THR A 61 -7.67 24.68 12.30
N PHE A 62 -6.57 24.04 11.89
CA PHE A 62 -5.58 23.46 12.78
C PHE A 62 -4.39 24.40 13.04
N GLY A 63 -4.24 25.44 12.21
CA GLY A 63 -3.27 26.53 12.38
C GLY A 63 -1.83 26.04 12.53
N ASP A 64 -1.15 26.53 13.55
CA ASP A 64 0.29 26.28 13.77
C ASP A 64 0.58 24.92 14.42
N LYS A 65 -0.40 24.02 14.46
CA LYS A 65 -0.16 22.65 14.88
C LYS A 65 0.75 21.94 13.88
N ILE A 66 1.68 21.13 14.39
CA ILE A 66 2.59 20.32 13.58
C ILE A 66 1.79 19.27 12.80
N ALA A 67 1.85 19.35 11.47
CA ALA A 67 1.23 18.41 10.55
C ALA A 67 2.22 17.28 10.18
N ILE A 68 3.43 17.66 9.75
CA ILE A 68 4.47 16.73 9.29
C ILE A 68 5.75 16.95 10.10
N VAL A 69 6.40 15.85 10.47
CA VAL A 69 7.80 15.86 10.92
C VAL A 69 8.59 14.99 9.97
N ASP A 70 9.58 15.55 9.29
CA ASP A 70 10.43 14.84 8.33
C ASP A 70 11.92 15.11 8.58
N GLN A 71 12.77 14.77 7.61
CA GLN A 71 14.22 15.00 7.70
C GLN A 71 14.62 16.48 7.62
N HIS A 72 13.72 17.36 7.19
CA HIS A 72 13.92 18.80 7.06
C HIS A 72 13.38 19.59 8.25
N GLY A 73 12.56 18.97 9.10
CA GLY A 73 12.12 19.55 10.36
C GLY A 73 10.63 19.32 10.63
N GLU A 74 10.04 20.28 11.35
CA GLU A 74 8.61 20.29 11.67
C GLU A 74 7.89 21.29 10.76
N HIS A 75 6.77 20.85 10.17
CA HIS A 75 5.97 21.66 9.25
C HIS A 75 4.55 21.76 9.79
N THR A 76 4.06 22.98 9.99
CA THR A 76 2.70 23.20 10.49
C THR A 76 1.64 23.08 9.39
N TYR A 77 0.37 22.93 9.77
CA TYR A 77 -0.72 22.98 8.80
C TYR A 77 -0.76 24.31 8.03
N THR A 78 -0.48 25.42 8.71
CA THR A 78 -0.36 26.75 8.09
C THR A 78 0.76 26.79 7.05
N ASP A 79 1.94 26.23 7.35
CA ASP A 79 3.08 26.22 6.44
C ASP A 79 2.76 25.46 5.16
N LEU A 80 2.24 24.24 5.31
CA LEU A 80 1.85 23.40 4.18
C LEU A 80 0.80 24.08 3.32
N PHE A 81 -0.21 24.69 3.92
CA PHE A 81 -1.25 25.41 3.18
C PHE A 81 -0.68 26.57 2.37
N ARG A 82 0.14 27.44 2.99
CA ARG A 82 0.74 28.61 2.33
C ARG A 82 1.69 28.22 1.21
N GLN A 83 2.54 27.21 1.44
CA GLN A 83 3.46 26.69 0.42
C GLN A 83 2.68 26.08 -0.76
N SER A 84 1.64 25.30 -0.48
CA SER A 84 0.77 24.72 -1.52
C SER A 84 0.05 25.79 -2.34
N LEU A 85 -0.45 26.84 -1.68
CA LEU A 85 -1.13 27.94 -2.36
C LEU A 85 -0.18 28.69 -3.28
N ARG A 86 1.03 29.04 -2.82
CA ARG A 86 2.06 29.66 -3.67
C ARG A 86 2.42 28.78 -4.87
N LEU A 87 2.62 27.48 -4.64
CA LEU A 87 2.92 26.54 -5.71
C LEU A 87 1.75 26.42 -6.70
N SER A 88 0.50 26.43 -6.24
CA SER A 88 -0.68 26.38 -7.13
C SER A 88 -0.76 27.57 -8.10
N GLN A 89 -0.37 28.76 -7.63
CA GLN A 89 -0.29 29.96 -8.46
C GLN A 89 0.81 29.84 -9.50
N GLU A 90 1.96 29.28 -9.09
CA GLU A 90 3.09 29.03 -9.98
C GLU A 90 2.74 28.00 -11.05
N ILE A 91 2.02 26.92 -10.70
CA ILE A 91 1.49 25.94 -11.67
C ILE A 91 0.64 26.66 -12.72
N CYS A 92 -0.34 27.48 -12.31
CA CYS A 92 -1.20 28.21 -13.24
C CYS A 92 -0.39 29.17 -14.14
N ARG A 93 0.63 29.85 -13.56
CA ARG A 93 1.51 30.77 -14.29
C ARG A 93 2.32 30.06 -15.37
N VAL A 94 2.95 28.93 -15.04
CA VAL A 94 3.76 28.13 -15.98
C VAL A 94 2.90 27.57 -17.12
N LEU A 95 1.66 27.19 -16.82
CA LEU A 95 0.70 26.71 -17.81
C LEU A 95 -0.02 27.83 -18.59
N GLY A 96 0.27 29.10 -18.28
CA GLY A 96 -0.33 30.26 -18.95
C GLY A 96 -1.85 30.36 -18.75
N ARG A 97 -2.37 29.89 -17.61
CA ARG A 97 -3.79 29.88 -17.30
C ARG A 97 -4.18 31.16 -16.58
N SER A 98 -5.15 31.89 -17.14
CA SER A 98 -5.71 33.11 -16.54
C SER A 98 -6.76 32.79 -15.48
N SER A 99 -7.50 31.68 -15.64
CA SER A 99 -8.29 31.06 -14.59
C SER A 99 -7.36 30.39 -13.57
N ARG A 100 -7.74 30.43 -12.29
CA ARG A 100 -7.10 29.65 -11.22
C ARG A 100 -7.67 28.24 -11.11
N ASP A 101 -8.14 27.71 -12.23
CA ASP A 101 -8.74 26.40 -12.36
C ASP A 101 -8.19 25.77 -13.65
N LEU A 102 -7.50 24.65 -13.48
CA LEU A 102 -6.90 23.83 -14.52
C LEU A 102 -7.88 22.88 -15.20
N GLU A 103 -9.16 22.88 -14.81
CA GLU A 103 -10.20 22.05 -15.43
C GLU A 103 -9.79 20.56 -15.51
N GLU A 104 -9.22 20.04 -14.42
CA GLU A 104 -8.77 18.65 -14.31
C GLU A 104 -7.55 18.27 -15.20
N GLU A 105 -6.72 19.23 -15.61
CA GLU A 105 -5.38 18.89 -16.15
C GLU A 105 -4.57 18.10 -15.12
N ARG A 106 -3.79 17.12 -15.61
CA ARG A 106 -3.02 16.22 -14.74
C ARG A 106 -1.67 16.84 -14.42
N ILE A 107 -1.34 16.85 -13.13
CA ILE A 107 -0.05 17.32 -12.63
C ILE A 107 0.71 16.12 -12.07
N SER A 108 1.73 15.67 -12.81
CA SER A 108 2.64 14.64 -12.33
C SER A 108 3.62 15.22 -11.34
N PHE A 109 3.94 14.50 -10.27
CA PHE A 109 4.94 14.99 -9.31
C PHE A 109 5.82 13.88 -8.74
N LEU A 110 7.13 14.13 -8.71
CA LEU A 110 8.14 13.24 -8.17
C LEU A 110 8.75 13.86 -6.90
N CYS A 111 8.23 13.44 -5.75
CA CYS A 111 8.62 13.93 -4.43
C CYS A 111 9.04 12.76 -3.52
N PRO A 112 9.94 12.99 -2.55
CA PRO A 112 10.23 12.02 -1.49
C PRO A 112 9.05 11.91 -0.50
N ASN A 113 9.19 10.99 0.46
CA ASN A 113 8.27 10.87 1.58
C ASN A 113 8.53 11.97 2.62
N ASP A 114 8.13 13.20 2.31
CA ASP A 114 8.28 14.36 3.19
C ASP A 114 7.20 15.42 2.92
N ALA A 115 7.33 16.61 3.53
CA ALA A 115 6.39 17.72 3.34
C ALA A 115 6.21 18.15 1.86
N SER A 116 7.22 18.00 1.00
CA SER A 116 7.15 18.40 -0.41
C SER A 116 6.09 17.61 -1.19
N TYR A 117 5.85 16.35 -0.84
CA TYR A 117 4.77 15.55 -1.42
C TYR A 117 3.41 16.17 -1.12
N VAL A 118 3.19 16.58 0.14
CA VAL A 118 1.92 17.18 0.57
C VAL A 118 1.71 18.50 -0.15
N VAL A 119 2.76 19.32 -0.24
CA VAL A 119 2.75 20.60 -0.94
C VAL A 119 2.40 20.42 -2.42
N ALA A 120 3.03 19.47 -3.12
CA ALA A 120 2.75 19.19 -4.52
C ALA A 120 1.32 18.69 -4.76
N GLN A 121 0.84 17.77 -3.92
CA GLN A 121 -0.51 17.23 -4.02
C GLN A 121 -1.56 18.32 -3.78
N TRP A 122 -1.42 19.09 -2.70
CA TRP A 122 -2.36 20.15 -2.39
C TRP A 122 -2.32 21.27 -3.41
N ALA A 123 -1.15 21.65 -3.93
CA ALA A 123 -1.05 22.64 -5.00
C ALA A 123 -1.73 22.19 -6.29
N SER A 124 -1.61 20.90 -6.63
CA SER A 124 -2.32 20.31 -7.78
C SER A 124 -3.84 20.45 -7.60
N TRP A 125 -4.37 20.13 -6.42
CA TRP A 125 -5.80 20.30 -6.13
C TRP A 125 -6.22 21.77 -6.07
N MET A 126 -5.44 22.63 -5.42
CA MET A 126 -5.74 24.07 -5.28
C MET A 126 -5.74 24.81 -6.62
N SER A 127 -5.02 24.30 -7.61
CA SER A 127 -5.06 24.79 -8.99
C SER A 127 -6.19 24.15 -9.82
N GLY A 128 -7.01 23.25 -9.26
CA GLY A 128 -8.08 22.56 -9.98
C GLY A 128 -7.62 21.37 -10.83
N GLY A 129 -6.35 20.96 -10.68
CA GLY A 129 -5.76 19.83 -11.39
C GLY A 129 -5.93 18.49 -10.67
N ILE A 130 -5.67 17.41 -11.40
CA ILE A 130 -5.62 16.04 -10.90
C ILE A 130 -4.18 15.70 -10.49
N ALA A 131 -3.99 15.24 -9.26
CA ALA A 131 -2.68 14.87 -8.75
C ALA A 131 -2.25 13.46 -9.26
N VAL A 132 -1.08 13.36 -9.87
CA VAL A 132 -0.51 12.09 -10.39
C VAL A 132 0.85 11.82 -9.72
N PRO A 133 0.87 11.11 -8.57
CA PRO A 133 2.12 10.84 -7.87
C PRO A 133 3.01 9.86 -8.64
N LEU A 134 4.27 10.24 -8.82
CA LEU A 134 5.34 9.40 -9.35
C LEU A 134 6.16 8.76 -8.22
N TYR A 135 6.86 7.66 -8.51
CA TYR A 135 7.69 6.98 -7.52
C TYR A 135 9.17 6.92 -7.91
N LYS A 136 10.03 7.41 -7.01
CA LYS A 136 11.48 7.50 -7.26
C LYS A 136 12.17 6.18 -7.56
N LYS A 137 11.68 5.05 -7.06
CA LYS A 137 12.30 3.73 -7.35
C LYS A 137 11.81 3.13 -8.68
N HIS A 138 10.81 3.72 -9.34
CA HIS A 138 10.43 3.25 -10.68
C HIS A 138 11.54 3.53 -11.71
N PRO A 139 11.74 2.62 -12.68
CA PRO A 139 12.57 2.87 -13.85
C PRO A 139 12.08 4.10 -14.62
N VAL A 140 12.99 4.78 -15.31
CA VAL A 140 12.68 5.98 -16.08
C VAL A 140 11.58 5.73 -17.12
N GLN A 141 11.60 4.57 -17.78
CA GLN A 141 10.60 4.18 -18.78
C GLN A 141 9.19 4.07 -18.19
N GLU A 142 9.08 3.65 -16.93
CA GLU A 142 7.80 3.57 -16.24
C GLU A 142 7.31 4.96 -15.83
N LEU A 143 8.21 5.85 -15.40
CA LEU A 143 7.90 7.26 -15.14
C LEU A 143 7.41 7.96 -16.42
N GLU A 144 8.11 7.76 -17.54
CA GLU A 144 7.72 8.28 -18.85
C GLU A 144 6.34 7.76 -19.27
N TYR A 145 6.09 6.46 -19.09
CA TYR A 145 4.80 5.88 -19.38
C TYR A 145 3.68 6.55 -18.57
N VAL A 146 3.87 6.74 -17.26
CA VAL A 146 2.87 7.39 -16.40
C VAL A 146 2.61 8.84 -16.84
N ILE A 147 3.66 9.62 -17.12
CA ILE A 147 3.55 11.01 -17.58
C ILE A 147 2.78 11.08 -18.90
N GLN A 148 3.10 10.19 -19.83
CA GLN A 148 2.47 10.14 -21.15
C GLN A 148 1.01 9.65 -21.10
N ASP A 149 0.74 8.53 -20.42
CA ASP A 149 -0.60 7.91 -20.34
C ASP A 149 -1.59 8.80 -19.58
N SER A 150 -1.13 9.45 -18.50
CA SER A 150 -1.93 10.44 -17.76
C SER A 150 -2.14 11.74 -18.53
N GLN A 151 -1.41 11.94 -19.64
CA GLN A 151 -1.41 13.18 -20.41
C GLN A 151 -1.15 14.38 -19.49
N SER A 152 -0.08 14.29 -18.70
CA SER A 152 0.30 15.33 -17.74
C SER A 152 0.60 16.65 -18.44
N ALA A 153 0.02 17.73 -17.95
CA ALA A 153 0.25 19.09 -18.43
C ALA A 153 1.54 19.68 -17.85
N LEU A 154 1.94 19.23 -16.66
CA LEU A 154 3.13 19.68 -15.94
C LEU A 154 3.73 18.51 -15.16
N VAL A 155 5.06 18.49 -15.06
CA VAL A 155 5.79 17.65 -14.10
C VAL A 155 6.37 18.56 -13.02
N ILE A 156 6.16 18.19 -11.76
CA ILE A 156 6.77 18.81 -10.58
C ILE A 156 7.84 17.85 -10.05
N ALA A 157 8.99 18.34 -9.63
CA ALA A 157 10.03 17.48 -9.05
C ALA A 157 10.70 18.15 -7.85
N ALA A 158 10.86 17.40 -6.76
CA ALA A 158 11.79 17.80 -5.70
C ALA A 158 13.20 17.98 -6.29
N GLU A 159 13.96 18.95 -5.79
CA GLU A 159 15.30 19.30 -6.26
C GLU A 159 16.20 18.07 -6.50
N GLU A 160 16.19 17.11 -5.58
CA GLU A 160 16.98 15.88 -5.65
C GLU A 160 16.59 14.92 -6.80
N TYR A 161 15.41 15.10 -7.40
CA TYR A 161 14.91 14.27 -8.51
C TYR A 161 14.83 15.00 -9.84
N VAL A 162 15.14 16.31 -9.89
CA VAL A 162 15.17 17.09 -11.14
C VAL A 162 16.07 16.42 -12.18
N GLY A 163 17.31 16.06 -11.79
CA GLY A 163 18.26 15.42 -12.72
C GLY A 163 17.78 14.07 -13.26
N LYS A 164 16.94 13.34 -12.51
CA LYS A 164 16.37 12.07 -12.96
C LYS A 164 15.24 12.26 -13.97
N ILE A 165 14.39 13.27 -13.78
CA ILE A 165 13.14 13.42 -14.54
C ILE A 165 13.22 14.45 -15.69
N ALA A 166 14.15 15.40 -15.63
CA ALA A 166 14.31 16.44 -16.65
C ALA A 166 14.48 15.87 -18.08
N PRO A 167 15.32 14.84 -18.33
CA PRO A 167 15.45 14.27 -19.67
C PRO A 167 14.14 13.69 -20.20
N SER A 168 13.35 13.07 -19.32
CA SER A 168 12.03 12.51 -19.68
C SER A 168 10.99 13.59 -19.93
N ALA A 169 10.98 14.66 -19.12
CA ALA A 169 10.08 15.80 -19.32
C ALA A 169 10.36 16.51 -20.65
N GLU A 170 11.64 16.75 -20.97
CA GLU A 170 12.08 17.34 -22.24
C GLU A 170 11.69 16.44 -23.43
N LYS A 171 11.99 15.15 -23.35
CA LYS A 171 11.64 14.15 -24.38
C LYS A 171 10.14 14.12 -24.67
N LEU A 172 9.30 14.27 -23.64
CA LEU A 172 7.84 14.24 -23.74
C LEU A 172 7.24 15.61 -24.08
N GLY A 173 8.04 16.69 -24.09
CA GLY A 173 7.56 18.05 -24.32
C GLY A 173 6.68 18.59 -23.19
N VAL A 174 6.85 18.08 -21.96
CA VAL A 174 6.08 18.49 -20.79
C VAL A 174 6.92 19.45 -19.95
N PRO A 175 6.41 20.64 -19.57
CA PRO A 175 7.13 21.55 -18.69
C PRO A 175 7.53 20.88 -17.36
N LEU A 176 8.70 21.24 -16.84
CA LEU A 176 9.19 20.79 -15.53
C LEU A 176 9.26 21.98 -14.58
N LEU A 177 8.65 21.84 -13.41
CA LEU A 177 8.70 22.80 -12.31
C LEU A 177 9.47 22.20 -11.11
N PRO A 178 10.68 22.66 -10.82
CA PRO A 178 11.41 22.27 -9.62
C PRO A 178 10.72 22.79 -8.34
N LEU A 179 10.66 21.95 -7.30
CA LEU A 179 10.26 22.37 -5.96
C LEU A 179 11.48 22.79 -5.15
N PRO A 180 11.50 24.02 -4.62
CA PRO A 180 12.54 24.46 -3.70
C PRO A 180 12.61 23.54 -2.48
N LYS A 181 13.82 23.35 -1.93
CA LYS A 181 14.00 22.59 -0.69
C LYS A 181 13.20 23.22 0.45
N ALA A 182 12.39 22.40 1.12
CA ALA A 182 11.75 22.80 2.37
C ALA A 182 12.83 23.09 3.41
N GLY A 183 12.81 24.29 4.02
CA GLY A 183 13.80 24.69 5.03
C GLY A 183 14.99 25.52 4.55
N GLY A 184 14.98 26.00 3.29
CA GLY A 184 15.83 27.14 2.92
C GLY A 184 15.49 28.33 3.82
N ASP A 185 16.53 28.90 4.45
CA ASP A 185 16.51 30.09 5.29
C ASP A 185 15.40 31.08 4.90
N GLY A 186 14.50 31.33 5.84
CA GLY A 186 13.33 32.21 5.70
C GLY A 186 13.66 33.70 5.54
N SER A 187 14.57 34.05 4.63
CA SER A 187 14.81 35.41 4.14
C SER A 187 14.28 35.65 2.72
N ALA A 188 13.88 34.59 2.00
CA ALA A 188 13.14 34.72 0.74
C ALA A 188 11.65 35.03 1.01
N GLY A 189 11.39 36.25 1.45
CA GLY A 189 10.08 36.91 1.37
C GLY A 189 8.96 36.24 2.18
N HIS A 190 8.71 36.84 3.35
CA HIS A 190 7.33 37.12 3.76
C HIS A 190 6.68 38.10 2.76
N ALA A 191 6.75 37.83 1.46
CA ALA A 191 5.79 38.40 0.54
C ALA A 191 4.45 37.94 1.09
N ALA A 192 3.64 38.92 1.51
CA ALA A 192 2.27 38.68 1.88
C ALA A 192 1.68 37.81 0.76
N VAL A 193 1.35 36.57 1.09
CA VAL A 193 0.42 35.84 0.24
C VAL A 193 -0.81 36.71 0.37
N GLU A 194 -1.14 37.47 -0.67
CA GLU A 194 -2.43 38.13 -0.70
C GLU A 194 -3.45 37.06 -0.32
N ASP A 195 -4.29 37.34 0.68
CA ASP A 195 -5.44 36.51 1.06
C ASP A 195 -6.42 36.53 -0.13
N VAL A 196 -6.00 35.94 -1.24
CA VAL A 196 -6.82 35.82 -2.41
C VAL A 196 -7.66 34.58 -2.17
N PRO A 197 -8.99 34.70 -2.20
CA PRO A 197 -9.88 33.56 -2.05
C PRO A 197 -9.43 32.44 -2.98
N LEU A 198 -9.29 31.23 -2.45
CA LEU A 198 -9.15 30.04 -3.26
C LEU A 198 -10.27 30.07 -4.29
N ALA A 199 -9.99 29.72 -5.56
CA ALA A 199 -11.04 29.65 -6.57
C ALA A 199 -12.19 28.80 -6.00
N SER A 200 -13.36 29.40 -5.85
CA SER A 200 -14.53 28.69 -5.31
C SER A 200 -14.98 27.71 -6.38
N CYS A 201 -14.42 26.50 -6.37
CA CYS A 201 -14.95 25.43 -7.19
C CYS A 201 -16.37 25.14 -6.67
N ALA A 202 -17.39 25.38 -7.50
CA ALA A 202 -18.79 25.31 -7.09
C ALA A 202 -19.20 23.92 -6.57
N SER A 203 -18.44 22.86 -6.92
CA SER A 203 -18.52 21.53 -6.31
C SER A 203 -17.26 20.71 -6.60
N TRP A 204 -16.61 20.18 -5.57
CA TRP A 204 -15.47 19.26 -5.72
C TRP A 204 -15.88 17.82 -6.00
N LYS A 205 -17.14 17.46 -5.73
CA LYS A 205 -17.62 16.08 -5.61
C LYS A 205 -17.17 15.16 -6.74
N ASP A 206 -17.53 15.51 -7.96
CA ASP A 206 -17.31 14.69 -9.16
C ASP A 206 -15.94 14.96 -9.79
N ARG A 207 -15.18 15.93 -9.26
CA ARG A 207 -13.90 16.31 -9.82
C ARG A 207 -12.84 15.26 -9.55
N GLY A 208 -12.02 14.96 -10.55
CA GLY A 208 -10.84 14.11 -10.42
C GLY A 208 -9.90 14.65 -9.35
N ALA A 209 -9.55 13.81 -8.38
CA ALA A 209 -8.60 14.14 -7.33
C ALA A 209 -7.23 13.54 -7.65
N MET A 210 -7.19 12.26 -8.02
CA MET A 210 -5.93 11.53 -8.17
C MET A 210 -6.00 10.45 -9.25
N ILE A 211 -4.90 10.25 -9.97
CA ILE A 211 -4.65 9.04 -10.76
C ILE A 211 -3.51 8.26 -10.11
N ILE A 212 -3.80 7.05 -9.65
CA ILE A 212 -2.77 6.13 -9.12
C ILE A 212 -2.65 4.95 -10.08
N TYR A 213 -1.41 4.66 -10.50
CA TYR A 213 -1.16 3.54 -11.40
C TYR A 213 -1.03 2.23 -10.63
N THR A 214 -1.75 1.21 -11.10
CA THR A 214 -1.65 -0.17 -10.61
C THR A 214 -0.65 -0.93 -11.47
N SER A 215 0.09 -1.89 -10.91
CA SER A 215 1.11 -2.65 -11.67
C SER A 215 0.52 -3.48 -12.82
N GLY A 216 -0.80 -3.74 -12.82
CA GLY A 216 -1.50 -4.56 -13.82
C GLY A 216 -1.10 -6.03 -13.75
N THR A 217 -2.06 -6.95 -13.71
CA THR A 217 -1.78 -8.40 -13.73
C THR A 217 -1.61 -8.96 -15.15
N THR A 218 -2.02 -8.21 -16.17
CA THR A 218 -2.15 -8.68 -17.57
C THR A 218 -1.55 -7.76 -18.62
N GLY A 219 -0.84 -6.68 -18.23
CA GLY A 219 -0.32 -5.71 -19.19
C GLY A 219 0.40 -4.52 -18.56
N ARG A 220 0.42 -3.38 -19.30
CA ARG A 220 1.00 -2.12 -18.80
C ARG A 220 0.18 -1.58 -17.60
N PRO A 221 0.81 -0.83 -16.69
CA PRO A 221 0.13 -0.24 -15.54
C PRO A 221 -1.13 0.56 -15.93
N LYS A 222 -2.23 0.42 -15.18
CA LYS A 222 -3.49 1.13 -15.46
C LYS A 222 -3.65 2.31 -14.50
N GLY A 223 -3.96 3.50 -15.02
CA GLY A 223 -4.30 4.65 -14.18
C GLY A 223 -5.70 4.52 -13.58
N VAL A 224 -5.80 4.43 -12.27
CA VAL A 224 -7.08 4.42 -11.53
C VAL A 224 -7.42 5.86 -11.16
N LEU A 225 -8.49 6.41 -11.73
CA LEU A 225 -8.93 7.77 -11.43
C LEU A 225 -9.96 7.77 -10.29
N SER A 226 -9.62 8.45 -9.20
CA SER A 226 -10.51 8.71 -8.08
C SER A 226 -10.93 10.18 -8.05
N THR A 227 -12.20 10.45 -7.78
CA THR A 227 -12.72 11.81 -7.53
C THR A 227 -12.45 12.26 -6.09
N HIS A 228 -12.69 13.54 -5.80
CA HIS A 228 -12.64 14.02 -4.42
C HIS A 228 -13.70 13.36 -3.53
N GLU A 229 -14.88 12.99 -4.06
CA GLU A 229 -15.86 12.21 -3.31
C GLU A 229 -15.29 10.83 -2.95
N ASN A 230 -14.65 10.14 -3.89
CA ASN A 230 -14.03 8.84 -3.61
C ASN A 230 -12.99 8.96 -2.48
N VAL A 231 -12.10 9.94 -2.59
CA VAL A 231 -11.04 10.19 -1.59
C VAL A 231 -11.63 10.54 -0.23
N GLN A 232 -12.65 11.40 -0.18
CA GLN A 232 -13.31 11.79 1.07
C GLN A 232 -14.07 10.62 1.69
N ALA A 233 -14.78 9.80 0.91
CA ALA A 233 -15.52 8.65 1.40
C ALA A 233 -14.59 7.66 2.12
N VAL A 234 -13.46 7.31 1.51
CA VAL A 234 -12.47 6.42 2.14
C VAL A 234 -11.87 7.08 3.40
N THR A 235 -11.47 8.36 3.30
CA THR A 235 -10.83 9.08 4.40
C THR A 235 -11.76 9.17 5.61
N THR A 236 -13.00 9.60 5.42
CA THR A 236 -13.99 9.76 6.50
C THR A 236 -14.44 8.41 7.07
N GLY A 237 -14.65 7.40 6.21
CA GLY A 237 -14.97 6.04 6.66
C GLY A 237 -13.88 5.44 7.54
N LEU A 238 -12.59 5.65 7.21
CA LEU A 238 -11.47 5.22 8.06
C LEU A 238 -11.33 6.06 9.32
N VAL A 239 -11.53 7.38 9.23
CA VAL A 239 -11.53 8.29 10.40
C VAL A 239 -12.55 7.84 11.43
N GLU A 240 -13.76 7.49 10.99
CA GLU A 240 -14.81 6.95 11.84
C GLU A 240 -14.46 5.55 12.36
N LYS A 241 -14.14 4.60 11.48
CA LYS A 241 -13.92 3.19 11.86
C LYS A 241 -12.72 2.97 12.76
N TRP A 242 -11.67 3.78 12.63
CA TRP A 242 -10.43 3.69 13.41
C TRP A 242 -10.29 4.77 14.48
N GLU A 243 -11.35 5.56 14.66
CA GLU A 243 -11.44 6.66 15.63
C GLU A 243 -10.19 7.53 15.59
N TRP A 244 -9.83 8.03 14.40
CA TRP A 244 -8.71 8.95 14.24
C TRP A 244 -8.96 10.21 15.08
N LYS A 245 -7.93 10.63 15.83
CA LYS A 245 -8.00 11.77 16.76
C LYS A 245 -6.94 12.78 16.39
N LYS A 246 -7.19 14.05 16.70
CA LYS A 246 -6.20 15.11 16.50
C LYS A 246 -4.92 14.81 17.30
N GLU A 247 -4.98 14.14 18.44
CA GLU A 247 -3.81 13.80 19.26
C GLU A 247 -2.94 12.69 18.65
N ASP A 248 -3.36 12.07 17.56
CA ASP A 248 -2.59 10.99 16.96
C ASP A 248 -1.29 11.47 16.33
N VAL A 249 -0.30 10.60 16.45
CA VAL A 249 1.01 10.73 15.83
C VAL A 249 1.29 9.42 15.12
N ILE A 250 1.19 9.42 13.79
CA ILE A 250 1.47 8.25 12.97
C ILE A 250 2.91 8.27 12.46
N LEU A 251 3.56 7.10 12.48
CA LEU A 251 4.84 6.90 11.81
C LEU A 251 4.63 6.38 10.37
N HIS A 252 5.03 7.18 9.39
CA HIS A 252 4.86 6.93 7.97
C HIS A 252 6.16 6.46 7.28
N VAL A 253 6.18 5.18 6.92
CA VAL A 253 7.30 4.52 6.21
C VAL A 253 6.89 3.93 4.86
N LEU A 254 5.61 4.05 4.48
CA LEU A 254 5.11 3.46 3.25
C LEU A 254 5.37 4.40 2.07
N PRO A 255 5.49 3.90 0.83
CA PRO A 255 5.57 4.75 -0.34
C PRO A 255 4.29 5.56 -0.59
N LEU A 256 4.44 6.80 -1.07
CA LEU A 256 3.32 7.71 -1.38
C LEU A 256 2.83 7.63 -2.84
N HIS A 257 2.95 6.47 -3.50
CA HIS A 257 2.36 6.20 -4.82
C HIS A 257 1.31 5.06 -4.76
N HIS A 258 0.91 4.67 -3.55
CA HIS A 258 -0.13 3.67 -3.30
C HIS A 258 -1.18 4.23 -2.33
N VAL A 259 -2.44 3.84 -2.52
CA VAL A 259 -3.56 4.29 -1.69
C VAL A 259 -3.38 4.02 -0.19
N HIS A 260 -2.64 2.98 0.20
CA HIS A 260 -2.33 2.72 1.62
C HIS A 260 -1.49 3.85 2.22
N GLY A 261 -0.39 4.25 1.57
CA GLY A 261 0.42 5.37 2.05
C GLY A 261 -0.37 6.68 2.02
N VAL A 262 -0.95 6.99 0.85
CA VAL A 262 -1.62 8.27 0.62
C VAL A 262 -2.85 8.44 1.50
N ILE A 263 -3.80 7.50 1.48
CA ILE A 263 -5.08 7.70 2.17
C ILE A 263 -4.94 7.43 3.68
N ASN A 264 -4.55 6.21 4.05
CA ASN A 264 -4.57 5.84 5.47
C ASN A 264 -3.58 6.62 6.31
N LYS A 265 -2.36 6.79 5.80
CA LYS A 265 -1.23 7.24 6.61
C LYS A 265 -0.94 8.71 6.43
N LEU A 266 -1.52 9.35 5.41
CA LEU A 266 -1.34 10.77 5.14
C LEU A 266 -2.68 11.53 5.18
N LEU A 267 -3.68 11.18 4.37
CA LEU A 267 -4.93 11.95 4.34
C LEU A 267 -5.78 11.79 5.61
N CYS A 268 -5.89 10.59 6.18
CA CYS A 268 -6.63 10.38 7.44
C CYS A 268 -6.11 11.23 8.61
N PRO A 269 -4.79 11.24 8.93
CA PRO A 269 -4.29 12.11 9.99
C PRO A 269 -4.45 13.59 9.63
N LEU A 270 -4.18 14.00 8.38
CA LEU A 270 -4.35 15.39 7.95
C LEU A 270 -5.81 15.87 8.01
N TRP A 271 -6.77 14.95 7.84
CA TRP A 271 -8.20 15.25 7.96
C TRP A 271 -8.62 15.63 9.39
N VAL A 272 -8.04 14.98 10.40
CA VAL A 272 -8.40 15.20 11.81
C VAL A 272 -7.47 16.19 12.53
N GLY A 273 -6.44 16.69 11.86
CA GLY A 273 -5.46 17.59 12.46
C GLY A 273 -4.38 16.86 13.24
N ALA A 274 -4.11 15.58 12.96
CA ALA A 274 -3.07 14.77 13.60
C ALA A 274 -1.66 15.07 13.05
N THR A 275 -0.63 14.48 13.65
CA THR A 275 0.77 14.64 13.22
C THR A 275 1.24 13.37 12.50
N CYS A 276 1.98 13.53 11.40
CA CYS A 276 2.59 12.43 10.66
C CYS A 276 4.12 12.58 10.69
N ILE A 277 4.80 11.66 11.36
CA ILE A 277 6.26 11.55 11.31
C ILE A 277 6.62 10.72 10.08
N MET A 278 7.26 11.33 9.10
CA MET A 278 7.66 10.67 7.86
C MET A 278 9.12 10.23 7.92
N LEU A 279 9.36 8.97 7.56
CA LEU A 279 10.70 8.50 7.23
C LEU A 279 10.82 8.43 5.69
N PRO A 280 11.97 8.84 5.13
CA PRO A 280 12.20 8.78 3.68
C PRO A 280 12.02 7.37 3.11
N GLU A 281 12.35 6.36 3.92
CA GLU A 281 12.21 4.95 3.62
C GLU A 281 12.07 4.11 4.89
N PHE A 282 11.76 2.83 4.70
CA PHE A 282 11.65 1.89 5.80
C PHE A 282 13.03 1.49 6.32
N SER A 283 13.25 1.66 7.63
CA SER A 283 14.36 1.07 8.37
C SER A 283 13.83 0.49 9.68
N ALA A 284 14.05 -0.81 9.90
CA ALA A 284 13.58 -1.50 11.09
C ALA A 284 14.15 -0.88 12.38
N GLN A 285 15.44 -0.52 12.36
CA GLN A 285 16.11 0.19 13.46
C GLN A 285 15.42 1.52 13.76
N MET A 286 15.16 2.33 12.73
CA MET A 286 14.57 3.65 12.93
C MET A 286 13.11 3.56 13.40
N VAL A 287 12.36 2.57 12.93
CA VAL A 287 10.99 2.32 13.40
C VAL A 287 11.00 1.94 14.88
N TRP A 288 11.84 0.99 15.31
CA TRP A 288 11.96 0.64 16.73
C TRP A 288 12.43 1.83 17.58
N LYS A 289 13.40 2.61 17.09
CA LYS A 289 13.83 3.85 17.76
C LYS A 289 12.69 4.84 17.94
N LYS A 290 11.80 5.00 16.94
CA LYS A 290 10.64 5.89 17.02
C LYS A 290 9.52 5.34 17.90
N PHE A 291 9.31 4.02 17.92
CA PHE A 291 8.35 3.38 18.81
C PHE A 291 8.72 3.54 20.28
N LEU A 292 10.00 3.39 20.61
CA LEU A 292 10.50 3.44 21.98
C LEU A 292 10.97 4.83 22.40
N SER A 293 10.71 5.85 21.58
CA SER A 293 11.08 7.23 21.90
C SER A 293 10.13 7.81 22.94
N THR A 294 10.71 8.48 23.94
CA THR A 294 9.98 9.29 24.93
C THR A 294 9.86 10.75 24.51
N GLN A 295 10.48 11.15 23.39
CA GLN A 295 10.44 12.52 22.89
C GLN A 295 9.13 12.80 22.17
N ALA A 296 8.57 13.99 22.38
CA ALA A 296 7.42 14.46 21.61
C ALA A 296 7.86 14.93 20.21
N PRO A 297 7.01 14.81 19.18
CA PRO A 297 5.73 14.09 19.18
C PRO A 297 5.94 12.57 19.23
N ARG A 298 5.20 11.88 20.11
CA ARG A 298 5.37 10.43 20.38
C ARG A 298 4.43 9.59 19.52
N VAL A 299 4.98 8.64 18.77
CA VAL A 299 4.21 7.72 17.92
C VAL A 299 3.20 6.94 18.75
N ASN A 300 1.93 6.99 18.36
CA ASN A 300 0.86 6.20 18.97
C ASN A 300 0.02 5.43 17.94
N VAL A 301 0.26 5.62 16.64
CA VAL A 301 -0.38 4.88 15.54
C VAL A 301 0.70 4.37 14.58
N PHE A 302 0.59 3.11 14.16
CA PHE A 302 1.43 2.55 13.12
C PHE A 302 0.63 1.67 12.17
N MET A 303 0.94 1.74 10.88
CA MET A 303 0.28 0.93 9.86
C MET A 303 1.31 0.47 8.85
N ALA A 304 1.30 -0.79 8.48
CA ALA A 304 2.26 -1.33 7.52
C ALA A 304 1.71 -2.54 6.78
N VAL A 305 2.53 -3.07 5.87
CA VAL A 305 2.26 -4.33 5.17
C VAL A 305 2.87 -5.51 5.96
N PRO A 306 2.37 -6.75 5.80
CA PRO A 306 2.88 -7.93 6.52
C PRO A 306 4.41 -8.10 6.43
N THR A 307 5.01 -7.81 5.28
CA THR A 307 6.47 -7.94 5.07
C THR A 307 7.28 -6.97 5.94
N ILE A 308 6.76 -5.76 6.22
CA ILE A 308 7.39 -4.82 7.15
C ILE A 308 7.32 -5.36 8.57
N TYR A 309 6.18 -5.91 8.99
CA TYR A 309 6.06 -6.54 10.31
C TYR A 309 7.04 -7.71 10.46
N ALA A 310 7.19 -8.56 9.44
CA ALA A 310 8.19 -9.63 9.44
C ALA A 310 9.63 -9.10 9.64
N LYS A 311 10.03 -8.03 8.92
CA LYS A 311 11.34 -7.38 9.10
C LYS A 311 11.51 -6.75 10.49
N LEU A 312 10.44 -6.19 11.07
CA LEU A 312 10.48 -5.65 12.43
C LEU A 312 10.64 -6.74 13.48
N ILE A 313 9.99 -7.90 13.29
CA ILE A 313 10.15 -9.10 14.12
C ILE A 313 11.58 -9.63 14.04
N GLU A 314 12.12 -9.76 12.83
CA GLU A 314 13.50 -10.22 12.62
C GLU A 314 14.52 -9.29 13.32
N TYR A 315 14.34 -7.97 13.14
CA TYR A 315 15.17 -7.00 13.85
C TYR A 315 15.01 -7.13 15.37
N TYR A 316 13.77 -7.32 15.84
CA TYR A 316 13.49 -7.51 17.27
C TYR A 316 14.25 -8.71 17.84
N ASP A 317 14.10 -9.88 17.22
CA ASP A 317 14.71 -11.13 17.68
C ASP A 317 16.25 -11.05 17.69
N LYS A 318 16.84 -10.30 16.76
CA LYS A 318 18.30 -10.10 16.66
C LYS A 318 18.84 -9.10 17.70
N HIS A 319 18.09 -8.06 18.04
CA HIS A 319 18.62 -6.90 18.78
C HIS A 319 18.07 -6.75 20.21
N PHE A 320 16.93 -7.37 20.53
CA PHE A 320 16.27 -7.27 21.84
C PHE A 320 16.22 -8.65 22.50
N SER A 321 17.38 -9.24 22.78
CA SER A 321 17.49 -10.61 23.29
C SER A 321 17.37 -10.75 24.82
N GLN A 322 17.54 -9.67 25.56
CA GLN A 322 17.49 -9.69 27.03
C GLN A 322 16.04 -9.67 27.53
N PRO A 323 15.61 -10.60 28.41
CA PRO A 323 14.21 -10.67 28.87
C PRO A 323 13.65 -9.36 29.42
N GLN A 324 14.43 -8.64 30.23
CA GLN A 324 14.02 -7.35 30.80
C GLN A 324 13.73 -6.29 29.73
N VAL A 325 14.50 -6.32 28.63
CA VAL A 325 14.30 -5.41 27.50
C VAL A 325 13.05 -5.81 26.71
N GLN A 326 12.79 -7.11 26.55
CA GLN A 326 11.59 -7.62 25.89
C GLN A 326 10.32 -7.24 26.66
N ASP A 327 10.34 -7.40 27.99
CA ASP A 327 9.26 -6.97 28.88
C ASP A 327 9.03 -5.46 28.79
N PHE A 328 10.10 -4.67 28.78
CA PHE A 328 10.02 -3.23 28.58
C PHE A 328 9.39 -2.86 27.23
N VAL A 329 9.85 -3.45 26.12
CA VAL A 329 9.31 -3.16 24.78
C VAL A 329 7.82 -3.46 24.73
N ARG A 330 7.41 -4.61 25.27
CA ARG A 330 6.01 -5.00 25.33
C ARG A 330 5.18 -4.00 26.13
N ALA A 331 5.58 -3.72 27.36
CA ALA A 331 4.87 -2.77 28.23
C ALA A 331 4.79 -1.38 27.60
N PHE A 332 5.90 -0.89 27.05
CA PHE A 332 5.97 0.43 26.40
C PHE A 332 5.02 0.51 25.20
N CYS A 333 5.01 -0.50 24.32
CA CYS A 333 4.10 -0.50 23.18
C CYS A 333 2.63 -0.59 23.60
N GLN A 334 2.30 -1.38 24.63
CA GLN A 334 0.92 -1.49 25.15
C GLN A 334 0.40 -0.17 25.72
N GLU A 335 1.25 0.57 26.43
CA GLU A 335 0.87 1.84 27.06
C GLU A 335 0.82 3.00 26.06
N ASN A 336 1.74 3.03 25.09
CA ASN A 336 1.99 4.22 24.28
C ASN A 336 1.44 4.16 22.85
N ILE A 337 1.17 2.97 22.33
CA ILE A 337 0.63 2.80 20.97
C ILE A 337 -0.82 2.35 21.09
N ARG A 338 -1.75 3.05 20.45
CA ARG A 338 -3.19 2.73 20.49
C ARG A 338 -3.65 1.83 19.36
N LEU A 339 -2.97 1.87 18.22
CA LEU A 339 -3.43 1.21 17.00
C LEU A 339 -2.25 0.77 16.12
N MET A 340 -2.28 -0.51 15.76
CA MET A 340 -1.40 -1.09 14.75
C MET A 340 -2.23 -1.83 13.68
N VAL A 341 -2.05 -1.45 12.41
CA VAL A 341 -2.83 -1.98 11.27
C VAL A 341 -1.93 -2.71 10.28
N SER A 342 -2.36 -3.89 9.85
CA SER A 342 -1.78 -4.63 8.72
C SER A 342 -2.73 -4.65 7.53
N GLY A 343 -2.22 -4.48 6.32
CA GLY A 343 -3.03 -4.64 5.11
C GLY A 343 -2.21 -4.62 3.82
N SER A 344 -2.91 -4.57 2.68
CA SER A 344 -2.35 -4.66 1.31
C SER A 344 -1.83 -6.04 0.90
N ALA A 345 -1.74 -6.99 1.83
CA ALA A 345 -1.54 -8.41 1.55
C ALA A 345 -2.13 -9.22 2.71
N ALA A 346 -2.38 -10.51 2.49
CA ALA A 346 -2.79 -11.44 3.54
C ALA A 346 -1.74 -11.45 4.67
N LEU A 347 -2.19 -11.34 5.91
CA LEU A 347 -1.31 -11.38 7.08
C LEU A 347 -1.11 -12.83 7.53
N PRO A 348 0.11 -13.37 7.51
CA PRO A 348 0.36 -14.71 8.03
C PRO A 348 0.06 -14.76 9.53
N VAL A 349 -0.72 -15.76 9.96
CA VAL A 349 -1.05 -15.98 11.38
C VAL A 349 0.19 -16.01 12.28
N PRO A 350 1.32 -16.65 11.91
CA PRO A 350 2.54 -16.60 12.72
C PRO A 350 3.08 -15.19 12.94
N VAL A 351 2.96 -14.30 11.95
CA VAL A 351 3.36 -12.89 12.06
C VAL A 351 2.43 -12.15 13.03
N LEU A 352 1.12 -12.37 12.91
CA LEU A 352 0.11 -11.79 13.81
C LEU A 352 0.37 -12.19 15.28
N GLU A 353 0.57 -13.48 15.54
CA GLU A 353 0.78 -14.03 16.88
C GLU A 353 2.11 -13.58 17.48
N LYS A 354 3.19 -13.66 16.71
CA LYS A 354 4.51 -13.19 17.15
C LYS A 354 4.48 -11.69 17.43
N TRP A 355 3.87 -10.87 16.58
CA TRP A 355 3.75 -9.44 16.83
C TRP A 355 2.97 -9.12 18.12
N LYS A 356 1.88 -9.86 18.37
CA LYS A 356 1.12 -9.78 19.62
C LYS A 356 1.96 -10.16 20.83
N SER A 357 2.82 -11.17 20.73
CA SER A 357 3.74 -11.54 21.82
C SER A 357 4.77 -10.45 22.11
N ILE A 358 5.25 -9.75 21.09
CA ILE A 358 6.29 -8.71 21.22
C ILE A 358 5.70 -7.43 21.80
N THR A 359 4.57 -6.97 21.25
CA THR A 359 4.05 -5.61 21.50
C THR A 359 2.77 -5.58 22.34
N GLY A 360 2.16 -6.74 22.59
CA GLY A 360 0.82 -6.85 23.15
C GLY A 360 -0.32 -6.49 22.18
N HIS A 361 -0.01 -5.95 21.00
CA HIS A 361 -1.00 -5.54 20.01
C HIS A 361 -1.40 -6.72 19.11
N THR A 362 -2.69 -7.02 19.05
CA THR A 362 -3.22 -7.86 17.95
C THR A 362 -3.40 -6.95 16.74
N LEU A 363 -2.73 -7.22 15.61
CA LEU A 363 -2.82 -6.35 14.44
C LEU A 363 -4.28 -6.25 13.93
N LEU A 364 -4.69 -5.04 13.53
CA LEU A 364 -5.96 -4.83 12.84
C LEU A 364 -5.76 -5.16 11.36
N GLU A 365 -6.39 -6.22 10.87
CA GLU A 365 -6.42 -6.55 9.45
C GLU A 365 -7.54 -5.78 8.74
N ARG A 366 -7.29 -5.38 7.50
CA ARG A 366 -8.25 -4.69 6.64
C ARG A 366 -8.10 -5.18 5.21
N TYR A 367 -9.05 -4.83 4.34
CA TYR A 367 -8.94 -5.05 2.91
C TYR A 367 -9.29 -3.81 2.08
N GLY A 368 -8.54 -3.66 0.99
CA GLY A 368 -8.69 -2.60 0.02
C GLY A 368 -7.73 -2.80 -1.15
N MET A 369 -8.00 -2.08 -2.22
CA MET A 369 -7.20 -2.02 -3.45
C MET A 369 -7.30 -0.61 -4.03
N THR A 370 -6.48 -0.28 -5.01
CA THR A 370 -6.43 1.08 -5.57
C THR A 370 -7.80 1.55 -6.05
N GLU A 371 -8.57 0.66 -6.68
CA GLU A 371 -9.87 0.90 -7.29
C GLU A 371 -11.01 1.13 -6.30
N ILE A 372 -10.93 0.60 -5.09
CA ILE A 372 -12.02 0.72 -4.09
C ILE A 372 -11.63 1.56 -2.88
N GLY A 373 -10.37 2.02 -2.85
CA GLY A 373 -9.73 2.50 -1.64
C GLY A 373 -9.71 1.40 -0.58
N MET A 374 -10.47 1.59 0.49
CA MET A 374 -10.64 0.59 1.55
C MET A 374 -12.10 0.19 1.65
N ALA A 375 -12.36 -1.11 1.62
CA ALA A 375 -13.73 -1.64 1.66
C ALA A 375 -14.05 -2.28 3.00
N LEU A 376 -13.10 -3.05 3.56
CA LEU A 376 -13.33 -3.86 4.77
C LEU A 376 -12.30 -3.51 5.85
N SER A 377 -12.73 -3.56 7.09
CA SER A 377 -11.85 -3.40 8.25
C SER A 377 -12.34 -4.25 9.42
N ASN A 378 -11.40 -4.89 10.12
CA ASN A 378 -11.67 -5.37 11.47
C ASN A 378 -12.04 -4.21 12.40
N PRO A 379 -12.78 -4.48 13.47
CA PRO A 379 -13.17 -3.42 14.40
C PRO A 379 -11.95 -2.93 15.19
N LEU A 380 -11.96 -1.63 15.51
CA LEU A 380 -10.98 -1.05 16.43
C LEU A 380 -11.11 -1.69 17.82
N HIS A 381 -12.34 -1.82 18.32
CA HIS A 381 -12.66 -2.41 19.62
C HIS A 381 -13.32 -3.78 19.45
N GLY A 382 -12.99 -4.72 20.33
CA GLY A 382 -13.55 -6.08 20.31
C GLY A 382 -12.65 -7.11 19.65
N VAL A 383 -13.24 -8.25 19.30
CA VAL A 383 -12.51 -9.42 18.80
C VAL A 383 -12.12 -9.21 17.33
N ARG A 384 -10.85 -9.48 17.02
CA ARG A 384 -10.31 -9.54 15.66
C ARG A 384 -10.05 -11.00 15.33
N VAL A 385 -10.73 -11.53 14.32
CA VAL A 385 -10.62 -12.94 13.93
C VAL A 385 -9.43 -13.10 12.99
N PRO A 386 -8.41 -13.92 13.31
CA PRO A 386 -7.27 -14.14 12.43
C PRO A 386 -7.71 -14.58 11.03
N GLY A 387 -7.12 -13.97 10.00
CA GLY A 387 -7.43 -14.25 8.60
C GLY A 387 -8.68 -13.54 8.08
N SER A 388 -9.53 -13.01 8.96
CA SER A 388 -10.64 -12.15 8.54
C SER A 388 -10.17 -10.71 8.35
N VAL A 389 -10.72 -10.04 7.35
CA VAL A 389 -10.48 -8.60 7.09
C VAL A 389 -11.61 -7.71 7.62
N GLY A 390 -12.58 -8.31 8.32
CA GLY A 390 -13.62 -7.62 9.06
C GLY A 390 -14.90 -7.35 8.28
N THR A 391 -15.47 -6.16 8.50
CA THR A 391 -16.78 -5.73 7.99
C THR A 391 -16.64 -4.50 7.09
N PRO A 392 -17.64 -4.21 6.24
CA PRO A 392 -17.65 -2.99 5.44
C PRO A 392 -17.41 -1.70 6.22
N LEU A 393 -16.75 -0.75 5.55
CA LEU A 393 -16.65 0.64 5.99
C LEU A 393 -18.00 1.36 5.80
N PRO A 394 -18.21 2.51 6.48
CA PRO A 394 -19.40 3.31 6.27
C PRO A 394 -19.67 3.65 4.81
N GLY A 395 -20.91 3.49 4.36
CA GLY A 395 -21.33 3.71 2.97
C GLY A 395 -20.83 2.67 1.95
N VAL A 396 -20.08 1.65 2.36
CA VAL A 396 -19.62 0.57 1.48
C VAL A 396 -20.56 -0.62 1.57
N GLU A 397 -21.01 -1.10 0.42
CA GLU A 397 -21.70 -2.37 0.25
C GLU A 397 -20.75 -3.40 -0.36
N VAL A 398 -20.87 -4.64 0.08
CA VAL A 398 -20.12 -5.77 -0.44
C VAL A 398 -21.04 -6.94 -0.72
N CYS A 399 -20.70 -7.72 -1.73
CA CYS A 399 -21.43 -8.92 -2.11
C CYS A 399 -20.43 -10.04 -2.42
N ILE A 400 -20.70 -11.26 -1.97
CA ILE A 400 -20.02 -12.47 -2.45
C ILE A 400 -20.94 -13.10 -3.49
N ALA A 401 -20.44 -13.31 -4.71
CA ALA A 401 -21.22 -13.94 -5.76
C ALA A 401 -20.38 -14.87 -6.65
N THR A 402 -21.05 -15.86 -7.25
CA THR A 402 -20.47 -16.65 -8.34
C THR A 402 -21.03 -16.19 -9.68
N GLU A 403 -20.14 -15.87 -10.62
CA GLU A 403 -20.51 -15.60 -12.02
C GLU A 403 -20.85 -16.92 -12.73
N THR A 404 -22.00 -16.97 -13.38
CA THR A 404 -22.44 -18.09 -14.22
C THR A 404 -22.75 -17.61 -15.64
N LEU A 405 -22.23 -18.31 -16.64
CA LEU A 405 -22.55 -18.06 -18.04
C LEU A 405 -23.87 -18.76 -18.39
N ARG A 406 -24.88 -17.99 -18.81
CA ARG A 406 -26.16 -18.51 -19.32
C ARG A 406 -26.35 -18.08 -20.77
N SER A 407 -27.23 -18.75 -21.50
CA SER A 407 -27.53 -18.48 -22.91
C SER A 407 -27.99 -17.03 -23.21
N GLY A 408 -28.35 -16.24 -22.18
CA GLY A 408 -28.73 -14.82 -22.28
C GLY A 408 -27.70 -13.82 -21.71
N GLY A 409 -26.49 -14.27 -21.36
CA GLY A 409 -25.44 -13.41 -20.80
C GLY A 409 -24.88 -13.91 -19.45
N ARG A 410 -24.11 -13.04 -18.79
CA ARG A 410 -23.53 -13.29 -17.46
C ARG A 410 -24.61 -13.09 -16.39
N SER A 411 -24.73 -14.04 -15.47
CA SER A 411 -25.65 -13.98 -14.33
C SER A 411 -24.86 -14.22 -13.04
N TYR A 412 -25.15 -13.45 -12.00
CA TYR A 412 -24.50 -13.58 -10.70
C TYR A 412 -25.41 -14.29 -9.71
N THR A 413 -24.90 -15.32 -9.05
CA THR A 413 -25.59 -15.98 -7.92
C THR A 413 -25.02 -15.41 -6.63
N VAL A 414 -25.83 -14.66 -5.88
CA VAL A 414 -25.40 -13.99 -4.64
C VAL A 414 -25.38 -14.99 -3.48
N HIS A 415 -24.22 -15.15 -2.86
CA HIS A 415 -23.99 -16.00 -1.70
C HIS A 415 -24.26 -15.22 -0.41
N ALA A 416 -23.77 -13.98 -0.36
CA ALA A 416 -24.00 -13.07 0.77
C ALA A 416 -23.88 -11.63 0.31
N GLN A 417 -24.57 -10.73 1.01
CA GLN A 417 -24.46 -9.29 0.84
C GLN A 417 -24.38 -8.62 2.20
N GLY A 418 -23.58 -7.57 2.33
CA GLY A 418 -23.47 -6.83 3.57
C GLY A 418 -23.05 -5.38 3.40
N ASP A 419 -23.25 -4.63 4.46
CA ASP A 419 -22.90 -3.24 4.63
C ASP A 419 -22.37 -3.01 6.07
N GLU A 420 -22.31 -1.75 6.50
CA GLU A 420 -21.91 -1.40 7.87
C GLU A 420 -22.88 -1.91 8.95
N ASN A 421 -24.13 -2.20 8.61
CA ASN A 421 -25.19 -2.59 9.54
C ASN A 421 -25.23 -4.11 9.76
N GLY A 422 -24.84 -4.87 8.74
CA GLY A 422 -24.68 -6.32 8.87
C GLY A 422 -24.50 -7.04 7.55
N THR A 423 -24.50 -8.37 7.64
CA THR A 423 -24.37 -9.27 6.49
C THR A 423 -25.56 -10.21 6.47
N GLN A 424 -26.19 -10.34 5.31
CA GLN A 424 -27.24 -11.31 5.00
C GLN A 424 -26.63 -12.40 4.12
N VAL A 425 -26.85 -13.65 4.49
CA VAL A 425 -26.35 -14.82 3.76
C VAL A 425 -27.55 -15.49 3.09
N THR A 426 -27.42 -15.79 1.81
CA THR A 426 -28.44 -16.54 1.06
C THR A 426 -28.53 -17.94 1.65
N PRO A 427 -29.73 -18.44 2.03
CA PRO A 427 -29.87 -19.77 2.60
C PRO A 427 -29.23 -20.85 1.72
N GLY A 428 -28.40 -21.70 2.32
CA GLY A 428 -27.66 -22.76 1.61
C GLY A 428 -26.27 -22.34 1.10
N PHE A 429 -25.89 -21.07 1.26
CA PHE A 429 -24.57 -20.56 0.90
C PHE A 429 -23.66 -20.30 2.11
N GLU A 430 -23.98 -20.83 3.29
CA GLU A 430 -23.17 -20.69 4.49
C GLU A 430 -21.81 -21.41 4.35
N GLY A 431 -20.71 -20.64 4.37
CA GLY A 431 -19.36 -21.16 4.14
C GLY A 431 -19.00 -21.35 2.67
N GLN A 432 -19.83 -20.87 1.73
CA GLN A 432 -19.50 -20.94 0.31
C GLN A 432 -18.59 -19.77 -0.09
N GLU A 433 -17.54 -20.08 -0.85
CA GLU A 433 -16.65 -19.09 -1.44
C GLU A 433 -17.25 -18.47 -2.71
N GLY A 434 -16.91 -17.22 -3.00
CA GLY A 434 -17.24 -16.56 -4.27
C GLY A 434 -16.37 -15.34 -4.53
N GLU A 435 -16.62 -14.65 -5.64
CA GLU A 435 -15.98 -13.38 -5.95
C GLU A 435 -16.51 -12.28 -5.03
N LEU A 436 -15.60 -11.44 -4.52
CA LEU A 436 -15.97 -10.22 -3.80
C LEU A 436 -16.31 -9.11 -4.79
N LEU A 437 -17.53 -8.60 -4.68
CA LEU A 437 -18.03 -7.44 -5.40
C LEU A 437 -18.21 -6.28 -4.44
N VAL A 438 -17.87 -5.06 -4.88
CA VAL A 438 -17.91 -3.86 -4.03
C VAL A 438 -18.70 -2.75 -4.71
N ARG A 439 -19.52 -2.04 -3.94
CA ARG A 439 -20.25 -0.85 -4.38
C ARG A 439 -20.22 0.19 -3.28
N GLY A 440 -20.13 1.46 -3.65
CA GLY A 440 -20.15 2.56 -2.70
C GLY A 440 -19.40 3.79 -3.22
N PRO A 441 -19.46 4.90 -2.48
CA PRO A 441 -18.86 6.16 -2.89
C PRO A 441 -17.33 6.12 -2.92
N SER A 442 -16.69 5.12 -2.31
CA SER A 442 -15.22 4.93 -2.35
C SER A 442 -14.70 4.30 -3.63
N VAL A 443 -15.58 3.71 -4.46
CA VAL A 443 -15.19 3.04 -5.69
C VAL A 443 -14.80 4.09 -6.74
N PHE A 444 -13.62 3.93 -7.33
CA PHE A 444 -13.05 4.80 -8.35
C PHE A 444 -14.01 5.10 -9.51
N ARG A 445 -13.74 6.20 -10.21
CA ARG A 445 -14.54 6.66 -11.35
C ARG A 445 -14.34 5.76 -12.56
N GLU A 446 -13.09 5.57 -12.96
CA GLU A 446 -12.73 4.87 -14.20
C GLU A 446 -11.26 4.49 -14.25
N TYR A 447 -10.94 3.55 -15.14
CA TYR A 447 -9.58 3.39 -15.63
C TYR A 447 -9.31 4.46 -16.70
N TRP A 448 -8.33 5.31 -16.42
CA TRP A 448 -7.95 6.42 -17.28
C TRP A 448 -7.67 5.96 -18.71
N ASN A 449 -8.31 6.63 -19.68
CA ASN A 449 -8.21 6.31 -21.12
C ASN A 449 -8.57 4.85 -21.48
N ARG A 450 -9.36 4.16 -20.65
CA ARG A 450 -9.73 2.74 -20.85
C ARG A 450 -11.23 2.51 -20.64
N PRO A 451 -12.12 3.06 -21.50
CA PRO A 451 -13.57 2.97 -21.33
C PRO A 451 -14.11 1.53 -21.42
N ARG A 452 -13.51 0.67 -22.25
CA ARG A 452 -13.90 -0.74 -22.36
C ARG A 452 -13.55 -1.52 -21.09
N GLU A 453 -12.31 -1.42 -20.63
CA GLU A 453 -11.88 -2.09 -19.39
C GLU A 453 -12.66 -1.56 -18.19
N THR A 454 -12.94 -0.26 -18.14
CA THR A 454 -13.81 0.34 -17.12
C THR A 454 -15.18 -0.31 -17.16
N LYS A 455 -15.85 -0.34 -18.31
CA LYS A 455 -17.17 -0.98 -18.43
C LYS A 455 -17.14 -2.46 -18.02
N ASP A 456 -16.11 -3.20 -18.41
CA ASP A 456 -15.99 -4.64 -18.14
C ASP A 456 -15.71 -4.93 -16.65
N ALA A 457 -15.10 -3.99 -15.93
CA ALA A 457 -14.83 -4.08 -14.50
C ALA A 457 -16.09 -3.95 -13.62
N PHE A 458 -17.21 -3.46 -14.17
CA PHE A 458 -18.47 -3.35 -13.44
C PHE A 458 -19.52 -4.35 -13.94
N THR A 459 -20.39 -4.77 -13.04
CA THR A 459 -21.65 -5.46 -13.41
C THR A 459 -22.65 -4.44 -13.96
N PRO A 460 -23.67 -4.89 -14.73
CA PRO A 460 -24.70 -3.99 -15.25
C PRO A 460 -25.47 -3.20 -14.18
N ASP A 461 -25.54 -3.72 -12.96
CA ASP A 461 -26.18 -3.13 -11.79
C ASP A 461 -25.20 -2.37 -10.86
N GLY A 462 -23.97 -2.12 -11.32
CA GLY A 462 -23.06 -1.15 -10.72
C GLY A 462 -22.12 -1.70 -9.63
N TRP A 463 -21.89 -3.01 -9.57
CA TRP A 463 -20.88 -3.59 -8.68
C TRP A 463 -19.52 -3.65 -9.35
N PHE A 464 -18.48 -3.21 -8.64
CA PHE A 464 -17.10 -3.42 -9.07
C PHE A 464 -16.64 -4.85 -8.78
N LYS A 465 -16.02 -5.48 -9.79
CA LYS A 465 -15.51 -6.86 -9.76
C LYS A 465 -14.06 -6.88 -9.29
N THR A 466 -13.82 -7.29 -8.05
CA THR A 466 -12.45 -7.25 -7.50
C THR A 466 -11.53 -8.32 -8.09
N ALA A 467 -12.08 -9.45 -8.55
CA ALA A 467 -11.25 -10.56 -9.05
C ALA A 467 -10.71 -10.33 -10.47
N LEU A 468 -11.26 -9.36 -11.23
CA LEU A 468 -10.73 -9.00 -12.55
C LEU A 468 -9.29 -8.45 -12.44
N ASP A 469 -9.03 -7.64 -11.42
CA ASP A 469 -7.73 -6.99 -11.22
C ASP A 469 -6.92 -7.64 -10.07
N ALA A 470 -7.53 -8.55 -9.31
CA ALA A 470 -6.88 -9.43 -8.34
C ALA A 470 -7.37 -10.89 -8.48
N PRO A 471 -6.98 -11.62 -9.54
CA PRO A 471 -7.41 -13.00 -9.76
C PRO A 471 -6.99 -13.90 -8.59
N GLY A 472 -7.95 -14.62 -8.03
CA GLY A 472 -7.76 -15.51 -6.87
C GLY A 472 -8.14 -14.92 -5.51
N VAL A 473 -8.80 -13.76 -5.46
CA VAL A 473 -9.49 -13.32 -4.25
C VAL A 473 -10.83 -14.05 -4.16
N SER A 474 -10.89 -15.12 -3.36
CA SER A 474 -12.14 -15.73 -2.93
C SER A 474 -12.53 -15.19 -1.56
N ALA A 475 -13.79 -14.81 -1.41
CA ALA A 475 -14.36 -14.40 -0.15
C ALA A 475 -15.28 -15.52 0.36
N GLU A 476 -15.07 -15.92 1.60
CA GLU A 476 -15.89 -16.91 2.30
C GLU A 476 -16.74 -16.23 3.38
N VAL A 477 -17.97 -16.69 3.50
CA VAL A 477 -18.85 -16.38 4.63
C VAL A 477 -18.47 -17.27 5.81
N LEU A 478 -17.82 -16.74 6.85
CA LEU A 478 -17.49 -17.55 8.03
C LEU A 478 -18.76 -18.07 8.74
N ARG A 479 -18.80 -19.38 8.99
CA ARG A 479 -19.97 -20.11 9.56
C ARG A 479 -20.35 -19.75 10.99
N ALA A 480 -19.54 -18.99 11.73
CA ALA A 480 -19.81 -18.68 13.13
C ALA A 480 -20.45 -17.30 13.31
N GLY A 481 -21.78 -17.24 13.13
CA GLY A 481 -22.65 -16.21 13.73
C GLY A 481 -22.39 -14.77 13.31
N LYS A 482 -23.15 -14.31 12.31
CA LYS A 482 -23.39 -12.89 11.94
C LYS A 482 -22.14 -12.00 11.89
N ARG A 483 -21.80 -11.61 10.65
CA ARG A 483 -20.73 -10.66 10.27
C ARG A 483 -19.40 -11.39 10.21
N LEU A 484 -18.74 -11.35 9.05
CA LEU A 484 -17.28 -11.44 8.81
C LEU A 484 -17.04 -12.08 7.43
N LEU A 485 -16.24 -11.40 6.62
CA LEU A 485 -15.72 -11.91 5.34
C LEU A 485 -14.30 -12.42 5.58
N ASN A 486 -14.07 -13.70 5.28
CA ASN A 486 -12.72 -14.26 5.21
C ASN A 486 -12.25 -14.13 3.76
N LEU A 487 -11.04 -13.61 3.53
CA LEU A 487 -10.47 -13.60 2.18
C LEU A 487 -9.46 -14.73 2.11
N SER A 488 -9.85 -15.82 1.46
CA SER A 488 -8.90 -16.84 1.02
C SER A 488 -8.24 -16.30 -0.25
N SER A 489 -6.92 -16.11 -0.20
CA SER A 489 -6.12 -15.82 -1.38
C SER A 489 -5.13 -16.98 -1.54
N PRO A 490 -5.27 -17.85 -2.56
CA PRO A 490 -4.30 -18.91 -2.83
C PRO A 490 -2.97 -18.40 -3.38
N GLY A 491 -2.81 -17.09 -3.56
CA GLY A 491 -1.61 -16.52 -4.14
C GLY A 491 -1.59 -15.03 -3.92
N THR A 492 -0.47 -14.55 -3.41
CA THR A 492 -0.09 -13.13 -3.36
C THR A 492 -0.69 -12.37 -4.54
N CYS A 493 -1.61 -11.43 -4.27
CA CYS A 493 -1.79 -10.29 -5.16
C CYS A 493 -0.51 -9.47 -5.04
N SER A 494 0.52 -9.91 -5.76
CA SER A 494 1.76 -9.20 -5.92
C SER A 494 1.40 -7.95 -6.72
N SER A 495 1.14 -6.84 -6.04
CA SER A 495 1.72 -5.61 -6.56
C SER A 495 3.21 -5.89 -6.64
N ALA A 496 3.70 -6.29 -7.81
CA ALA A 496 5.08 -6.70 -8.03
C ALA A 496 6.09 -5.56 -7.69
N ALA A 497 5.60 -4.38 -7.29
CA ALA A 497 6.35 -3.25 -6.76
C ALA A 497 6.56 -3.25 -5.22
N ALA A 498 5.87 -4.09 -4.43
CA ALA A 498 6.12 -4.16 -2.97
C ALA A 498 7.40 -4.94 -2.62
N LEU A 499 7.88 -5.79 -3.53
CA LEU A 499 9.08 -6.62 -3.34
C LEU A 499 10.40 -5.91 -3.72
N PRO A 500 10.50 -5.13 -4.82
CA PRO A 500 11.74 -4.41 -5.16
C PRO A 500 12.03 -3.26 -4.20
N ALA A 501 11.03 -2.73 -3.49
CA ALA A 501 11.21 -1.65 -2.52
C ALA A 501 12.08 -2.04 -1.30
N LEU A 502 12.39 -3.32 -1.14
CA LEU A 502 13.00 -3.92 0.06
C LEU A 502 14.35 -4.62 -0.19
N ALA A 503 14.89 -4.55 -1.42
CA ALA A 503 16.22 -5.04 -1.75
C ALA A 503 17.25 -3.91 -1.57
N ASP A 504 17.93 -3.90 -0.43
CA ASP A 504 19.18 -3.16 -0.24
C ASP A 504 20.34 -4.17 -0.18
N GLY A 505 21.35 -3.94 -1.01
CA GLY A 505 22.72 -4.39 -0.76
C GLY A 505 23.12 -5.77 -1.29
N GLU A 506 23.05 -6.00 -2.60
CA GLU A 506 24.06 -6.77 -3.34
C GLU A 506 23.94 -6.44 -4.84
N GLU A 507 25.01 -5.87 -5.41
CA GLU A 507 25.13 -5.63 -6.86
C GLU A 507 25.06 -6.99 -7.59
N CYS A 508 23.96 -7.24 -8.29
CA CYS A 508 23.95 -8.22 -9.39
C CYS A 508 24.04 -7.45 -10.70
N GLU A 509 25.20 -7.54 -11.34
CA GLU A 509 25.41 -7.10 -12.71
C GLU A 509 24.40 -7.73 -13.68
N ALA A 510 24.07 -6.95 -14.71
CA ALA A 510 23.01 -7.15 -15.68
C ALA A 510 22.88 -8.57 -16.24
N ALA A 511 21.66 -9.13 -16.18
CA ALA A 511 21.19 -10.20 -17.06
C ALA A 511 19.85 -9.77 -17.70
N PRO A 512 19.71 -9.79 -19.03
CA PRO A 512 18.45 -9.46 -19.69
C PRO A 512 17.49 -10.65 -19.52
N SER A 513 16.26 -10.37 -19.07
CA SER A 513 15.16 -11.32 -18.80
C SER A 513 15.34 -12.26 -17.60
N CYS A 514 14.95 -11.79 -16.42
CA CYS A 514 14.61 -12.64 -15.29
C CYS A 514 13.09 -12.52 -15.04
N GLY A 515 12.34 -13.58 -15.36
CA GLY A 515 10.93 -13.72 -15.01
C GLY A 515 10.80 -14.47 -13.69
N THR A 516 10.08 -13.92 -12.73
CA THR A 516 9.78 -14.59 -11.46
C THR A 516 8.53 -15.46 -11.64
N ILE A 517 8.69 -16.79 -11.63
CA ILE A 517 7.58 -17.75 -11.60
C ILE A 517 7.38 -18.16 -10.13
N PRO A 518 6.22 -17.90 -9.51
CA PRO A 518 5.91 -18.45 -8.19
C PRO A 518 5.64 -19.95 -8.29
N ILE A 519 6.41 -20.76 -7.56
CA ILE A 519 6.16 -22.19 -7.39
C ILE A 519 5.21 -22.35 -6.19
N THR A 520 3.99 -22.82 -6.44
CA THR A 520 3.00 -23.13 -5.40
C THR A 520 3.35 -24.46 -4.72
N TRP A 521 3.54 -24.44 -3.40
CA TRP A 521 3.52 -25.65 -2.56
C TRP A 521 2.09 -25.86 -2.04
N GLN A 522 1.45 -26.96 -2.46
CA GLN A 522 0.21 -27.44 -1.83
C GLN A 522 0.57 -28.21 -0.55
N SER A 523 0.26 -27.64 0.61
CA SER A 523 0.26 -28.39 1.87
C SER A 523 -1.10 -29.06 2.06
N GLN A 524 -1.16 -30.39 1.89
CA GLN A 524 -2.25 -31.18 2.46
C GLN A 524 -2.09 -31.25 3.99
N GLY A 525 -3.22 -31.17 4.69
CA GLY A 525 -3.30 -30.93 6.13
C GLY A 525 -2.79 -32.05 7.04
N GLU A 526 -2.56 -31.62 8.28
CA GLU A 526 -2.57 -32.34 9.56
C GLU A 526 -2.01 -33.77 9.63
N ARG A 527 -0.83 -33.91 10.27
CA ARG A 527 -0.52 -34.93 11.29
C ARG A 527 0.72 -34.51 12.12
N SER A 528 0.65 -34.72 13.44
CA SER A 528 1.69 -34.39 14.43
C SER A 528 3.05 -35.08 14.17
N PRO A 529 4.17 -34.54 14.69
CA PRO A 529 5.51 -34.90 14.26
C PRO A 529 6.13 -35.93 15.20
N HIS A 530 5.90 -37.22 14.98
CA HIS A 530 6.81 -38.28 15.42
C HIS A 530 6.54 -39.51 14.55
N ILE A 531 7.61 -40.14 14.05
CA ILE A 531 7.66 -41.28 13.11
C ILE A 531 7.67 -40.86 11.63
N GLU A 532 8.81 -40.37 11.12
CA GLU A 532 9.14 -40.49 9.69
C GLU A 532 10.65 -40.39 9.37
N ALA A 533 11.51 -40.92 10.25
CA ALA A 533 12.94 -41.10 9.96
C ALA A 533 13.30 -42.52 9.46
N SER A 534 12.32 -43.43 9.32
CA SER A 534 12.59 -44.84 9.00
C SER A 534 12.07 -45.32 7.64
N ALA A 535 11.23 -44.55 6.93
CA ALA A 535 10.70 -44.95 5.62
C ALA A 535 11.60 -44.53 4.44
N ALA A 536 12.43 -43.50 4.60
CA ALA A 536 13.33 -43.02 3.54
C ALA A 536 14.58 -43.91 3.35
N LEU A 537 14.97 -44.71 4.35
CA LEU A 537 16.12 -45.61 4.26
C LEU A 537 15.85 -46.88 3.44
N HIS A 538 14.60 -47.36 3.39
CA HIS A 538 14.27 -48.62 2.69
C HIS A 538 14.12 -48.48 1.17
N LEU A 539 13.85 -47.26 0.66
CA LEU A 539 13.78 -47.01 -0.79
C LEU A 539 15.16 -46.79 -1.43
N PHE A 540 16.18 -46.42 -0.65
CA PHE A 540 17.55 -46.29 -1.14
C PHE A 540 18.29 -47.63 -1.27
N GLU A 541 17.91 -48.66 -0.50
CA GLU A 541 18.54 -49.99 -0.57
C GLU A 541 18.10 -50.84 -1.78
N ARG A 542 16.96 -50.53 -2.41
CA ARG A 542 16.44 -51.31 -3.55
C ARG A 542 16.89 -50.80 -4.92
N ALA A 543 17.32 -49.55 -5.04
CA ALA A 543 17.80 -48.97 -6.30
C ALA A 543 19.31 -49.23 -6.55
N GLY A 544 20.09 -49.58 -5.52
CA GLY A 544 21.53 -49.83 -5.61
C GLY A 544 21.95 -51.21 -6.16
N ARG A 545 21.01 -52.11 -6.53
CA ARG A 545 21.32 -53.49 -6.98
C ARG A 545 21.13 -53.77 -8.48
N ALA A 546 20.87 -52.77 -9.30
CA ALA A 546 20.79 -52.94 -10.75
C ALA A 546 21.62 -51.86 -11.46
N VAL A 547 22.95 -51.97 -11.36
CA VAL A 547 23.97 -51.71 -12.41
C VAL A 547 25.33 -51.74 -11.70
N GLY A 548 25.83 -52.96 -11.51
CA GLY A 548 27.23 -53.26 -11.23
C GLY A 548 27.56 -54.51 -12.02
N GLY A 549 28.22 -54.35 -13.17
CA GLY A 549 28.46 -55.45 -14.12
C GLY A 549 29.05 -54.93 -15.43
N SER A 550 30.37 -54.71 -15.40
CA SER A 550 31.20 -54.12 -16.43
C SER A 550 31.51 -55.07 -17.61
N VAL A 551 31.55 -54.50 -18.82
CA VAL A 551 32.68 -54.52 -19.78
C VAL A 551 33.31 -55.88 -20.16
N LEU A 552 33.30 -56.23 -21.47
CA LEU A 552 34.48 -56.59 -22.30
C LEU A 552 34.08 -57.26 -23.63
N GLY A 553 34.74 -56.90 -24.75
CA GLY A 553 34.87 -57.81 -25.90
C GLY A 553 34.90 -57.23 -27.33
N LEU A 554 36.05 -56.65 -27.72
CA LEU A 554 36.78 -56.83 -28.99
C LEU A 554 36.07 -56.87 -30.39
N LEU A 555 36.51 -55.93 -31.24
CA LEU A 555 37.04 -56.05 -32.63
C LEU A 555 36.25 -56.74 -33.78
N SER A 556 36.14 -55.97 -34.88
CA SER A 556 36.39 -56.34 -36.29
C SER A 556 35.36 -57.17 -37.10
N THR A 557 34.70 -56.55 -38.10
CA THR A 557 34.93 -56.76 -39.57
C THR A 557 33.95 -55.96 -40.46
N GLN A 558 34.43 -55.56 -41.64
CA GLN A 558 33.81 -54.72 -42.69
C GLN A 558 32.83 -55.49 -43.62
N ARG A 559 31.89 -54.78 -44.30
CA ARG A 559 31.83 -54.56 -45.78
C ARG A 559 30.58 -53.79 -46.27
N LEU A 560 30.80 -52.91 -47.25
CA LEU A 560 29.91 -52.11 -48.15
C LEU A 560 29.10 -52.99 -49.15
N PRO A 561 28.17 -52.51 -50.06
CA PRO A 561 28.13 -51.21 -50.79
C PRO A 561 26.75 -50.55 -51.20
N LEU A 562 26.86 -49.40 -51.90
CA LEU A 562 25.89 -48.47 -52.57
C LEU A 562 24.99 -49.06 -53.70
N VAL A 563 23.83 -48.41 -54.00
CA VAL A 563 23.28 -48.07 -55.37
C VAL A 563 22.32 -46.83 -55.34
N LEU A 564 22.23 -46.14 -56.48
CA LEU A 564 21.79 -44.78 -56.91
C LEU A 564 20.29 -44.49 -57.28
N MET A 565 20.05 -43.20 -57.60
CA MET A 565 19.02 -42.54 -58.49
C MET A 565 17.69 -42.09 -57.85
N GLY A 566 17.06 -40.93 -58.15
CA GLY A 566 17.26 -39.79 -59.07
C GLY A 566 15.97 -38.93 -59.16
N GLY A 567 16.02 -37.70 -59.70
CA GLY A 567 14.88 -37.12 -60.48
C GLY A 567 13.97 -35.99 -59.93
N ARG A 568 14.32 -34.74 -60.28
CA ARG A 568 13.53 -33.53 -60.74
C ARG A 568 11.97 -33.42 -60.64
N ARG A 569 11.54 -32.24 -60.11
CA ARG A 569 10.79 -31.08 -60.71
C ARG A 569 9.25 -31.14 -61.00
N VAL A 570 8.53 -30.02 -60.66
CA VAL A 570 7.42 -29.29 -61.36
C VAL A 570 6.06 -29.05 -60.63
N HIS A 571 5.61 -27.78 -60.76
CA HIS A 571 4.34 -27.01 -60.52
C HIS A 571 2.97 -27.64 -60.19
N GLY A 572 2.13 -26.84 -59.48
CA GLY A 572 0.65 -26.82 -59.63
C GLY A 572 -0.12 -26.14 -58.48
N GLU A 573 -0.91 -25.12 -58.79
CA GLU A 573 -1.85 -24.38 -57.90
C GLU A 573 -3.07 -25.22 -57.47
N ALA A 574 -3.61 -25.00 -56.25
CA ALA A 574 -5.06 -25.02 -55.95
C ALA A 574 -5.39 -24.61 -54.49
N ARG A 575 -6.59 -24.05 -54.29
CA ARG A 575 -7.14 -23.31 -53.14
C ARG A 575 -7.51 -24.15 -51.89
N MET A 576 -7.59 -23.45 -50.74
CA MET A 576 -7.93 -23.82 -49.34
C MET A 576 -9.25 -24.60 -49.10
N PRO A 577 -9.43 -25.29 -47.94
CA PRO A 577 -9.96 -24.66 -46.70
C PRO A 577 -9.24 -25.03 -45.38
N LEU A 578 -9.40 -24.16 -44.38
CA LEU A 578 -8.85 -24.22 -43.02
C LEU A 578 -9.34 -25.42 -42.19
N SER A 579 -8.41 -26.25 -41.71
CA SER A 579 -8.51 -26.92 -40.40
C SER A 579 -7.13 -27.44 -39.94
N TYR A 580 -6.86 -27.34 -38.63
CA TYR A 580 -5.76 -27.95 -37.87
C TYR A 580 -4.30 -27.58 -38.20
N LYS A 581 -3.74 -26.63 -37.43
CA LYS A 581 -2.30 -26.56 -37.12
C LYS A 581 -2.07 -26.25 -35.65
N SER A 582 -1.98 -27.29 -34.82
CA SER A 582 -1.47 -27.21 -33.44
C SER A 582 -0.82 -28.52 -32.98
N THR A 583 0.09 -29.08 -33.79
CA THR A 583 0.81 -30.32 -33.40
C THR A 583 2.30 -30.35 -33.77
N TRP A 584 2.89 -29.27 -34.27
CA TRP A 584 4.31 -29.26 -34.67
C TRP A 584 5.25 -28.39 -33.81
N GLN A 585 4.76 -27.68 -32.79
CA GLN A 585 5.60 -26.89 -31.89
C GLN A 585 6.01 -27.61 -30.58
N PHE A 586 5.41 -28.76 -30.25
CA PHE A 586 5.72 -29.47 -29.00
C PHE A 586 6.97 -30.35 -29.06
N TYR A 587 7.44 -30.75 -30.25
CA TYR A 587 8.53 -31.72 -30.37
C TYR A 587 9.94 -31.12 -30.28
N TYR A 588 10.11 -29.81 -30.52
CA TYR A 588 11.42 -29.15 -30.46
C TYR A 588 11.77 -28.58 -29.09
N VAL A 589 10.77 -28.26 -28.26
CA VAL A 589 10.98 -27.68 -26.92
C VAL A 589 11.51 -28.73 -25.92
N ASN A 590 11.16 -30.01 -26.09
CA ASN A 590 11.54 -31.07 -25.15
C ASN A 590 13.02 -31.49 -25.18
N LYS A 591 13.76 -31.30 -26.29
CA LYS A 591 15.20 -31.62 -26.32
C LYS A 591 16.06 -30.59 -25.60
N TRP A 592 15.67 -29.31 -25.62
CA TRP A 592 16.39 -28.24 -24.96
C TRP A 592 16.24 -28.28 -23.43
N CYS A 593 15.03 -28.59 -22.93
CA CYS A 593 14.82 -28.75 -21.49
C CYS A 593 15.62 -29.91 -20.89
N LEU A 594 15.80 -31.02 -21.62
CA LEU A 594 16.57 -32.17 -21.15
C LEU A 594 18.07 -31.87 -21.06
N HIS A 595 18.64 -31.13 -22.02
CA HIS A 595 20.05 -30.70 -21.96
C HIS A 595 20.30 -29.68 -20.84
N ILE A 596 19.36 -28.76 -20.59
CA ILE A 596 19.46 -27.79 -19.49
C ILE A 596 19.39 -28.50 -18.13
N HIS A 597 18.53 -29.51 -17.98
CA HIS A 597 18.44 -30.30 -16.74
C HIS A 597 19.70 -31.12 -16.48
N LEU A 598 20.31 -31.72 -17.51
CA LEU A 598 21.58 -32.45 -17.40
C LEU A 598 22.76 -31.53 -17.05
N LEU A 599 22.81 -30.31 -17.60
CA LEU A 599 23.80 -29.30 -17.27
C LEU A 599 23.66 -28.79 -15.83
N LEU A 600 22.43 -28.56 -15.37
CA LEU A 600 22.15 -28.17 -13.98
C LEU A 600 22.53 -29.28 -13.00
N LEU A 601 22.25 -30.55 -13.33
CA LEU A 601 22.65 -31.68 -12.51
C LEU A 601 24.18 -31.83 -12.42
N LEU A 602 24.89 -31.65 -13.54
CA LEU A 602 26.36 -31.65 -13.57
C LEU A 602 26.94 -30.50 -12.73
N LEU A 603 26.36 -29.30 -12.80
CA LEU A 603 26.77 -28.16 -11.99
C LEU A 603 26.55 -28.39 -10.49
N VAL A 604 25.41 -28.99 -10.10
CA VAL A 604 25.13 -29.36 -8.71
C VAL A 604 26.10 -30.44 -8.22
N VAL A 605 26.39 -31.45 -9.04
CA VAL A 605 27.38 -32.50 -8.70
C VAL A 605 28.79 -31.93 -8.58
N MET A 606 29.20 -31.02 -9.46
CA MET A 606 30.49 -30.33 -9.37
C MET A 606 30.58 -29.39 -8.17
N PHE A 607 29.49 -28.71 -7.82
CA PHE A 607 29.41 -27.84 -6.64
C PHE A 607 29.46 -28.65 -5.34
N MET A 608 28.75 -29.78 -5.27
CA MET A 608 28.80 -30.72 -4.16
C MET A 608 30.18 -31.38 -4.05
N ALA A 609 30.82 -31.76 -5.16
CA ALA A 609 32.18 -32.29 -5.16
C ALA A 609 33.21 -31.24 -4.67
N ARG A 610 33.05 -29.97 -5.06
CA ARG A 610 33.87 -28.85 -4.53
C ARG A 610 33.58 -28.57 -3.06
N TYR A 611 32.33 -28.65 -2.62
CA TYR A 611 31.93 -28.44 -1.23
C TYR A 611 32.49 -29.56 -0.33
N VAL A 612 32.40 -30.82 -0.77
CA VAL A 612 32.96 -31.98 -0.07
C VAL A 612 34.50 -31.95 -0.05
N ASN A 613 35.17 -31.50 -1.13
CA ASN A 613 36.62 -31.29 -1.10
C ASN A 613 37.05 -30.13 -0.18
N LYS A 614 36.26 -29.05 -0.09
CA LYS A 614 36.53 -27.90 0.78
C LYS A 614 36.29 -28.24 2.26
N GLN A 615 35.34 -29.14 2.56
CA GLN A 615 35.12 -29.71 3.89
C GLN A 615 36.24 -30.70 4.27
N ARG A 616 36.71 -31.56 3.34
CA ARG A 616 37.88 -32.45 3.56
C ARG A 616 39.18 -31.70 3.81
N PHE A 617 39.39 -30.53 3.20
CA PHE A 617 40.56 -29.67 3.46
C PHE A 617 40.47 -28.89 4.78
N ARG A 618 39.27 -28.66 5.32
CA ARG A 618 39.08 -28.03 6.64
C ARG A 618 39.18 -29.04 7.79
N SER A 619 38.78 -30.29 7.58
CA SER A 619 38.93 -31.36 8.57
C SER A 619 40.37 -31.87 8.72
N ASN A 620 41.21 -31.78 7.68
CA ASN A 620 42.63 -32.16 7.76
C ASN A 620 43.59 -31.08 8.30
N ARG A 621 43.11 -29.85 8.56
CA ARG A 621 43.89 -28.82 9.29
C ARG A 621 43.55 -28.72 10.78
N PHE A 622 42.52 -29.42 11.25
CA PHE A 622 42.14 -29.46 12.67
C PHE A 622 42.71 -30.68 13.43
N ILE A 623 43.36 -31.63 12.73
CA ILE A 623 43.98 -32.82 13.34
C ILE A 623 45.52 -32.70 13.45
N SER A 624 46.12 -31.57 13.03
CA SER A 624 47.56 -31.31 13.14
C SER A 624 47.95 -30.16 14.09
N PHE A 625 47.03 -29.68 14.95
CA PHE A 625 47.31 -28.60 15.92
C PHE A 625 47.03 -28.99 17.38
N LEU A 626 47.06 -30.29 17.70
CA LEU A 626 46.90 -30.80 19.07
C LEU A 626 47.95 -31.85 19.47
N VAL A 627 49.13 -31.77 18.84
CA VAL A 627 50.37 -32.35 19.38
C VAL A 627 51.47 -31.30 19.16
N SER A 628 52.00 -30.77 20.28
CA SER A 628 53.04 -29.72 20.42
C SER A 628 52.50 -28.29 20.63
N HIS A 629 52.65 -27.85 21.88
CA HIS A 629 52.43 -26.53 22.51
C HIS A 629 51.03 -26.29 23.08
#